data_AF-A0A7K2Q0M8-F1
#
_entry.id   AF-A0A7K2Q0M8-F1
#
_cell.length_a   1.000
_cell.length_b   1.000
_cell.length_c   1.000
_cell.angle_alpha   90.00
_cell.angle_beta   90.00
_cell.angle_gamma   90.00
#
_symmetry.space_group_name_H-M   'P 1'
#
loop_
_entity.id
_entity.type
_entity.pdbx_description
1 polymer ?
#
loop_
_entity_poly.entity_id
_entity_poly.type
_entity_poly.pdbx_seq_one_letter_code
_entity_poly.pdbx_strand_id
1 'polypeptide(L)'
;MNGSQSDGQYPHPFGPGVVEEFADLLGGTLRPRLRRDFPAWILKAPFVEANRGRFMLRFMPKWQEWATTEAQRIGIDTSSVLAGEAGWNQLTQLYDALRVQLRQIADRRSAFSWLVITRRINPADLLPAARASISEAVLSFALSEVGSSRRPSKSAELITSRWWLAPQALTDLDELCSVGMLLFNVHSARRRVAKGQSLRLEGAHLVPEVVDTDDTVERAISLYDGRLKFTGGRGNDLGSFPRTVTDRRESANIITWADLRGQDLVSRDDLTRLLQTYGPVFPLGTNIEDLAPAAFSSGVGLTLETQAATAVLSAAWTYLADRGATWKSVPGDWSQYGYLRCPRDWFTARLKDGPALPELLGSSWREGATVREVITLLVRAQVVLPVGRHVVVDLTRASSLLMDSFERAKEGAAANEWGSSFEAAVQEAIDTTPWKPTSALRSVIGKKVKDENGNVITDIDAVAFHAGTLWLISAKAFQAGPDYTVGAYDAVKRIARKAVAASEQWNGYLERIRWRPSALGVDLPDGCTLEGLVVMPFVPYVPIESSAAKPVGDLCHVSSIHELITVALRA
;
A
#
# COMPACT_ATOMS: atom_id res chain seq x y z
N MET A 1 27.99 -35.26 20.64
CA MET A 1 28.62 -34.12 21.34
C MET A 1 29.36 -33.32 20.29
N ASN A 2 28.67 -32.39 19.61
CA ASN A 2 28.60 -30.94 19.91
C ASN A 2 29.96 -30.25 19.70
N GLY A 3 30.15 -29.20 18.90
CA GLY A 3 29.28 -28.34 18.09
C GLY A 3 30.18 -27.50 17.15
N SER A 4 29.79 -26.43 16.46
CA SER A 4 28.51 -25.76 16.24
C SER A 4 28.66 -25.00 14.91
N GLN A 5 27.60 -25.03 14.09
CA GLN A 5 27.50 -24.36 12.80
C GLN A 5 27.61 -22.84 12.95
N SER A 6 28.35 -22.20 12.04
CA SER A 6 28.39 -20.76 11.84
C SER A 6 27.15 -20.33 11.04
N ASP A 7 26.28 -19.56 11.68
CA ASP A 7 25.14 -18.91 11.03
C ASP A 7 25.62 -17.93 9.94
N GLY A 8 25.13 -18.16 8.72
CA GLY A 8 25.28 -17.24 7.59
C GLY A 8 24.43 -15.99 7.80
N GLN A 9 25.06 -14.91 8.26
CA GLN A 9 24.51 -13.57 8.16
C GLN A 9 24.71 -13.07 6.72
N TYR A 10 23.62 -12.97 5.95
CA TYR A 10 23.61 -12.22 4.69
C TYR A 10 23.74 -10.72 5.01
N PRO A 11 24.69 -9.99 4.39
CA PRO A 11 24.82 -8.57 4.61
C PRO A 11 23.63 -7.81 4.00
N HIS A 12 23.14 -6.84 4.76
CA HIS A 12 22.11 -5.89 4.33
C HIS A 12 22.60 -5.11 3.08
N PRO A 13 21.77 -4.88 2.05
CA PRO A 13 22.19 -4.35 0.74
C PRO A 13 22.75 -2.92 0.77
N PHE A 14 22.65 -2.23 1.89
CA PHE A 14 23.17 -0.86 2.07
C PHE A 14 24.49 -0.81 2.86
N GLY A 15 25.05 -1.97 3.24
CA GLY A 15 26.20 -2.02 4.14
C GLY A 15 25.88 -1.51 5.55
N PRO A 16 26.65 -1.92 6.58
CA PRO A 16 26.43 -1.47 7.95
C PRO A 16 26.60 0.06 8.10
N GLY A 17 27.42 0.69 7.25
CA GLY A 17 27.72 2.13 7.31
C GLY A 17 26.57 3.06 6.88
N VAL A 18 25.66 2.65 5.99
CA VAL A 18 24.56 3.53 5.52
C VAL A 18 23.42 3.60 6.54
N VAL A 19 23.21 2.52 7.31
CA VAL A 19 22.26 2.53 8.44
C VAL A 19 22.76 3.41 9.58
N GLU A 20 24.08 3.39 9.82
CA GLU A 20 24.74 4.27 10.79
C GLU A 20 24.77 5.73 10.30
N GLU A 21 25.05 6.01 9.02
CA GLU A 21 24.96 7.35 8.45
C GLU A 21 23.53 7.90 8.46
N PHE A 22 22.52 7.08 8.18
CA PHE A 22 21.11 7.49 8.25
C PHE A 22 20.66 7.72 9.71
N ALA A 23 21.12 6.88 10.63
CA ALA A 23 20.91 7.07 12.07
C ALA A 23 21.65 8.30 12.61
N ASP A 24 22.84 8.62 12.10
CA ASP A 24 23.64 9.79 12.45
C ASP A 24 23.09 11.07 11.80
N LEU A 25 22.49 11.00 10.61
CA LEU A 25 21.76 12.12 10.00
C LEU A 25 20.52 12.49 10.85
N LEU A 26 19.82 11.48 11.37
CA LEU A 26 18.71 11.64 12.31
C LEU A 26 19.19 12.06 13.72
N GLY A 27 20.35 11.58 14.15
CA GLY A 27 20.94 11.86 15.47
C GLY A 27 21.61 13.23 15.59
N GLY A 28 22.32 13.68 14.56
CA GLY A 28 23.06 14.94 14.52
C GLY A 28 22.18 16.19 14.51
N THR A 29 20.95 16.07 13.99
CA THR A 29 19.99 17.17 13.88
C THR A 29 19.05 17.27 15.10
N LEU A 30 19.10 16.30 16.02
CA LEU A 30 18.13 16.16 17.11
C LEU A 30 18.80 16.04 18.48
N ARG A 31 19.34 17.14 19.03
CA ARG A 31 19.78 17.15 20.44
C ARG A 31 18.60 16.97 21.42
N PRO A 32 18.77 16.22 22.53
CA PRO A 32 17.75 16.06 23.55
C PRO A 32 17.85 17.16 24.62
N ARG A 33 16.74 17.87 24.87
CA ARG A 33 16.48 18.52 26.16
C ARG A 33 15.43 17.70 26.90
N LEU A 34 15.88 16.79 27.75
CA LEU A 34 15.03 16.13 28.74
C LEU A 34 14.62 17.17 29.80
N ARG A 35 13.33 17.51 29.88
CA ARG A 35 12.75 18.03 31.13
C ARG A 35 12.20 16.85 31.93
N ARG A 36 12.63 16.77 33.19
CA ARG A 36 12.34 15.69 34.16
C ARG A 36 10.94 15.74 34.77
N ASP A 37 10.02 16.55 34.23
CA ASP A 37 8.80 16.95 34.97
C ASP A 37 7.51 16.48 34.30
N PHE A 38 7.52 15.36 33.57
CA PHE A 38 6.31 14.83 32.93
C PHE A 38 6.13 13.34 33.25
N PRO A 39 5.17 12.95 34.10
CA PRO A 39 4.97 11.56 34.45
C PRO A 39 4.32 10.83 33.28
N ALA A 40 5.07 9.91 32.68
CA ALA A 40 4.64 8.94 31.66
C ALA A 40 3.53 7.96 32.14
N TRP A 41 2.83 8.28 33.22
CA TRP A 41 1.88 7.39 33.91
C TRP A 41 0.42 7.71 33.53
N ILE A 42 0.17 8.82 32.81
CA ILE A 42 -1.20 9.27 32.46
C ILE A 42 -1.73 8.63 31.17
N LEU A 43 -0.89 7.94 30.38
CA LEU A 43 -1.32 7.16 29.21
C LEU A 43 -1.70 5.69 29.53
N LYS A 44 -1.64 5.28 30.81
CA LYS A 44 -1.85 3.87 31.23
C LYS A 44 -3.14 3.58 32.01
N ALA A 45 -4.05 4.53 32.18
CA ALA A 45 -5.34 4.30 32.85
C ALA A 45 -6.49 4.80 31.95
N PRO A 46 -7.37 3.94 31.40
CA PRO A 46 -7.88 2.69 31.98
C PRO A 46 -7.75 1.50 31.00
N PHE A 47 -6.67 0.72 31.10
CA PHE A 47 -6.63 -0.68 30.60
C PHE A 47 -6.42 -1.66 31.76
N VAL A 48 -6.77 -1.23 32.98
CA VAL A 48 -6.45 -1.90 34.23
C VAL A 48 -7.51 -2.94 34.55
N GLU A 49 -7.43 -4.08 33.87
CA GLU A 49 -7.78 -5.36 34.48
C GLU A 49 -6.49 -6.21 34.50
N ALA A 50 -5.99 -6.46 35.71
CA ALA A 50 -4.86 -7.34 36.06
C ALA A 50 -3.44 -6.91 35.58
N ASN A 51 -2.79 -6.02 36.34
CA ASN A 51 -1.32 -5.94 36.57
C ASN A 51 -0.33 -6.00 35.38
N ARG A 52 -0.75 -5.84 34.12
CA ARG A 52 0.19 -5.86 32.96
C ARG A 52 0.03 -4.72 31.94
N GLY A 53 -0.94 -3.82 32.11
CA GLY A 53 -0.97 -2.52 31.42
C GLY A 53 -1.01 -2.56 29.89
N ARG A 54 -1.58 -3.61 29.28
CA ARG A 54 -1.81 -3.73 27.84
C ARG A 54 -3.29 -3.98 27.58
N PHE A 55 -3.88 -3.30 26.60
CA PHE A 55 -5.16 -3.74 26.03
C PHE A 55 -4.95 -5.14 25.45
N MET A 56 -5.88 -6.05 25.65
CA MET A 56 -5.88 -7.34 24.96
C MET A 56 -7.27 -7.55 24.41
N LEU A 57 -7.36 -7.88 23.12
CA LEU A 57 -8.64 -8.16 22.49
C LEU A 57 -9.30 -9.35 23.19
N ARG A 58 -10.46 -9.11 23.83
CA ARG A 58 -11.17 -10.15 24.60
C ARG A 58 -11.93 -11.15 23.74
N PHE A 59 -12.08 -10.89 22.44
CA PHE A 59 -12.88 -11.66 21.48
C PHE A 59 -14.28 -12.00 22.02
N MET A 60 -15.27 -11.17 21.70
CA MET A 60 -16.59 -11.36 22.31
C MET A 60 -17.29 -12.61 21.76
N PRO A 61 -17.63 -13.61 22.62
CA PRO A 61 -18.26 -14.87 22.18
C PRO A 61 -19.54 -14.66 21.36
N LYS A 62 -20.32 -13.62 21.68
CA LYS A 62 -21.55 -13.28 20.94
C LYS A 62 -21.34 -13.11 19.43
N TRP A 63 -20.19 -12.60 18.99
CA TRP A 63 -19.91 -12.39 17.57
C TRP A 63 -19.52 -13.69 16.87
N GLN A 64 -18.90 -14.62 17.60
CA GLN A 64 -18.57 -15.96 17.11
C GLN A 64 -19.84 -16.80 16.94
N GLU A 65 -20.72 -16.77 17.95
CA GLU A 65 -22.04 -17.41 17.90
C GLU A 65 -22.87 -16.85 16.73
N TRP A 66 -22.97 -15.52 16.63
CA TRP A 66 -23.66 -14.86 15.53
C TRP A 66 -23.11 -15.25 14.17
N ALA A 67 -21.79 -15.22 13.98
CA ALA A 67 -21.16 -15.53 12.70
C ALA A 67 -21.31 -17.01 12.31
N THR A 68 -21.29 -17.91 13.30
CA THR A 68 -21.56 -19.34 13.08
C THR A 68 -23.00 -19.57 12.62
N THR A 69 -23.98 -18.95 13.29
CA THR A 69 -25.40 -19.02 12.89
C THR A 69 -25.61 -18.43 11.50
N GLU A 70 -24.97 -17.30 11.19
CA GLU A 70 -25.11 -16.64 9.89
C GLU A 70 -24.45 -17.46 8.77
N ALA A 71 -23.28 -18.06 9.01
CA ALA A 71 -22.65 -18.99 8.08
C ALA A 71 -23.57 -20.17 7.76
N GLN A 72 -24.17 -20.81 8.78
CA GLN A 72 -25.13 -21.90 8.60
C GLN A 72 -26.35 -21.46 7.79
N ARG A 73 -26.89 -20.26 8.06
CA ARG A 73 -28.02 -19.68 7.32
C ARG A 73 -27.72 -19.49 5.83
N ILE A 74 -26.47 -19.17 5.48
CA ILE A 74 -25.97 -19.00 4.10
C ILE A 74 -25.63 -20.37 3.45
N GLY A 75 -25.70 -21.45 4.22
CA GLY A 75 -25.35 -22.79 3.75
C GLY A 75 -23.84 -23.10 3.80
N ILE A 76 -23.11 -22.41 4.69
CA ILE A 76 -21.73 -22.74 5.03
C ILE A 76 -21.75 -23.52 6.34
N ASP A 77 -21.63 -24.84 6.25
CA ASP A 77 -21.39 -25.71 7.42
C ASP A 77 -19.87 -25.93 7.62
N THR A 78 -19.45 -26.31 8.83
CA THR A 78 -18.04 -26.61 9.14
C THR A 78 -17.47 -27.74 8.28
N SER A 79 -18.34 -28.64 7.78
CA SER A 79 -17.98 -29.70 6.83
C SER A 79 -17.92 -29.23 5.37
N SER A 80 -18.50 -28.07 5.03
CA SER A 80 -18.67 -27.60 3.65
C SER A 80 -17.34 -27.16 3.05
N VAL A 81 -16.96 -27.82 1.95
CA VAL A 81 -15.80 -27.39 1.16
C VAL A 81 -16.20 -26.19 0.29
N LEU A 82 -15.56 -25.06 0.55
CA LEU A 82 -15.70 -23.82 -0.20
C LEU A 82 -14.65 -23.79 -1.30
N ALA A 83 -15.11 -23.87 -2.55
CA ALA A 83 -14.26 -23.84 -3.73
C ALA A 83 -14.95 -23.13 -4.90
N GLY A 84 -14.14 -22.64 -5.84
CA GLY A 84 -14.62 -22.01 -7.06
C GLY A 84 -15.55 -20.81 -6.84
N GLU A 85 -16.40 -20.54 -7.83
CA GLU A 85 -17.31 -19.39 -7.81
C GLU A 85 -18.43 -19.54 -6.79
N ALA A 86 -18.95 -20.75 -6.59
CA ALA A 86 -20.00 -21.03 -5.61
C ALA A 86 -19.51 -20.73 -4.18
N GLY A 87 -18.34 -21.26 -3.78
CA GLY A 87 -17.74 -20.98 -2.48
C GLY A 87 -17.40 -19.49 -2.31
N TRP A 88 -16.92 -18.84 -3.38
CA TRP A 88 -16.68 -17.40 -3.39
C TRP A 88 -17.96 -16.59 -3.14
N ASN A 89 -19.09 -16.96 -3.76
CA ASN A 89 -20.37 -16.28 -3.61
C ASN A 89 -20.92 -16.45 -2.19
N GLN A 90 -20.83 -17.65 -1.61
CA GLN A 90 -21.23 -17.89 -0.22
C GLN A 90 -20.38 -17.05 0.75
N LEU A 91 -19.06 -17.05 0.59
CA LEU A 91 -18.16 -16.25 1.40
C LEU A 91 -18.40 -14.74 1.23
N THR A 92 -18.81 -14.30 0.04
CA THR A 92 -19.16 -12.90 -0.22
C THR A 92 -20.43 -12.51 0.55
N GLN A 93 -21.47 -13.36 0.56
CA GLN A 93 -22.67 -13.12 1.37
C GLN A 93 -22.35 -13.01 2.87
N LEU A 94 -21.49 -13.91 3.39
CA LEU A 94 -21.08 -13.88 4.78
C LEU A 94 -20.25 -12.62 5.11
N TYR A 95 -19.34 -12.25 4.20
CA TYR A 95 -18.55 -11.02 4.32
C TYR A 95 -19.44 -9.77 4.36
N ASP A 96 -20.45 -9.68 3.50
CA ASP A 96 -21.36 -8.54 3.46
C ASP A 96 -22.24 -8.48 4.72
N ALA A 97 -22.71 -9.63 5.23
CA ALA A 97 -23.43 -9.70 6.51
C ALA A 97 -22.57 -9.20 7.69
N LEU A 98 -21.31 -9.62 7.75
CA LEU A 98 -20.34 -9.14 8.75
C LEU A 98 -20.07 -7.63 8.62
N ARG A 99 -19.98 -7.10 7.39
CA ARG A 99 -19.84 -5.64 7.18
C ARG A 99 -21.02 -4.85 7.68
N VAL A 100 -22.25 -5.38 7.55
CA VAL A 100 -23.45 -4.75 8.13
C VAL A 100 -23.32 -4.65 9.66
N GLN A 101 -22.86 -5.72 10.33
CA GLN A 101 -22.62 -5.70 11.78
C GLN A 101 -21.52 -4.71 12.17
N LEU A 102 -20.41 -4.72 11.43
CA LEU A 102 -19.31 -3.79 11.65
C LEU A 102 -19.77 -2.33 11.52
N ARG A 103 -20.60 -2.02 10.52
CA ARG A 103 -21.19 -0.69 10.33
C ARG A 103 -22.12 -0.30 11.48
N GLN A 104 -22.94 -1.23 11.99
CA GLN A 104 -23.79 -0.95 13.15
C GLN A 104 -22.97 -0.62 14.41
N ILE A 105 -21.84 -1.30 14.63
CA ILE A 105 -20.90 -0.95 15.71
C ILE A 105 -20.26 0.40 15.43
N ALA A 106 -19.80 0.64 14.19
CA ALA A 106 -19.22 1.91 13.76
C ALA A 106 -20.19 3.09 14.00
N ASP A 107 -21.49 2.92 13.76
CA ASP A 107 -22.55 3.91 13.97
C ASP A 107 -22.87 4.19 15.46
N ARG A 108 -22.23 3.51 16.42
CA ARG A 108 -22.36 3.83 17.85
C ARG A 108 -21.60 5.10 18.22
N ARG A 109 -20.56 5.46 17.46
CA ARG A 109 -19.71 6.64 17.70
C ARG A 109 -19.49 7.41 16.40
N SER A 110 -19.14 8.69 16.50
CA SER A 110 -18.77 9.45 15.29
C SER A 110 -17.50 8.87 14.65
N ALA A 111 -17.36 9.01 13.32
CA ALA A 111 -16.15 8.62 12.60
C ALA A 111 -14.90 9.18 13.27
N PHE A 112 -14.97 10.46 13.68
CA PHE A 112 -13.91 11.14 14.39
C PHE A 112 -13.58 10.51 15.77
N SER A 113 -14.59 10.13 16.55
CA SER A 113 -14.38 9.45 17.83
C SER A 113 -13.63 8.13 17.67
N TRP A 114 -14.00 7.33 16.67
CA TRP A 114 -13.32 6.07 16.37
C TRP A 114 -11.88 6.28 15.93
N LEU A 115 -11.69 7.19 15.00
CA LEU A 115 -10.40 7.65 14.50
C LEU A 115 -9.43 8.07 15.64
N VAL A 116 -9.97 8.70 16.68
CA VAL A 116 -9.21 9.05 17.90
C VAL A 116 -8.93 7.82 18.78
N ILE A 117 -9.91 6.90 18.93
CA ILE A 117 -9.76 5.67 19.71
C ILE A 117 -8.68 4.77 19.09
N THR A 118 -8.78 4.50 17.79
CA THR A 118 -7.96 3.49 17.10
C THR A 118 -6.53 3.92 16.90
N ARG A 119 -6.25 5.20 16.64
CA ARG A 119 -4.87 5.68 16.49
C ARG A 119 -4.06 5.64 17.78
N ARG A 120 -4.71 5.47 18.94
CA ARG A 120 -4.08 5.27 20.25
C ARG A 120 -3.79 3.81 20.58
N ILE A 121 -4.31 2.89 19.78
CA ILE A 121 -4.01 1.47 19.93
C ILE A 121 -2.69 1.20 19.22
N ASN A 122 -1.74 0.63 19.94
CA ASN A 122 -0.62 -0.02 19.28
C ASN A 122 -1.15 -1.37 18.75
N PRO A 123 -1.08 -1.66 17.44
CA PRO A 123 -1.52 -2.95 16.91
C PRO A 123 -0.86 -4.14 17.62
N ALA A 124 0.39 -4.00 18.07
CA ALA A 124 1.08 -5.03 18.85
C ALA A 124 0.46 -5.30 20.24
N ASP A 125 -0.45 -4.45 20.71
CA ASP A 125 -1.24 -4.70 21.92
C ASP A 125 -2.53 -5.50 21.61
N LEU A 126 -3.07 -5.46 20.39
CA LEU A 126 -4.33 -6.16 20.07
C LEU A 126 -4.22 -7.68 20.19
N LEU A 127 -3.13 -8.25 19.69
CA LEU A 127 -2.80 -9.67 19.76
C LEU A 127 -1.35 -9.86 20.23
N PRO A 128 -0.96 -11.04 20.74
CA PRO A 128 0.43 -11.32 21.10
C PRO A 128 1.40 -10.95 19.96
N ALA A 129 2.58 -10.43 20.29
CA ALA A 129 3.55 -9.88 19.33
C ALA A 129 3.88 -10.79 18.12
N ALA A 130 3.77 -12.11 18.28
CA ALA A 130 3.89 -13.09 17.19
C ALA A 130 2.84 -12.90 16.06
N ARG A 131 1.78 -12.12 16.30
CA ARG A 131 0.63 -11.88 15.41
C ARG A 131 0.42 -10.37 15.11
N ALA A 132 1.48 -9.57 15.16
CA ALA A 132 1.39 -8.12 14.92
C ALA A 132 0.78 -7.77 13.54
N SER A 133 1.18 -8.47 12.46
CA SER A 133 0.63 -8.25 11.11
C SER A 133 -0.86 -8.57 11.01
N ILE A 134 -1.33 -9.57 11.76
CA ILE A 134 -2.76 -9.90 11.86
C ILE A 134 -3.51 -8.78 12.57
N SER A 135 -2.91 -8.21 13.62
CA SER A 135 -3.51 -7.11 14.38
C SER A 135 -3.73 -5.85 13.53
N GLU A 136 -2.76 -5.53 12.68
CA GLU A 136 -2.87 -4.39 11.74
C GLU A 136 -3.94 -4.64 10.69
N ALA A 137 -3.99 -5.84 10.11
CA ALA A 137 -5.03 -6.21 9.16
C ALA A 137 -6.42 -6.11 9.81
N VAL A 138 -6.59 -6.65 11.02
CA VAL A 138 -7.84 -6.58 11.80
C VAL A 138 -8.26 -5.14 12.06
N LEU A 139 -7.31 -4.29 12.46
CA LEU A 139 -7.58 -2.87 12.68
C LEU A 139 -7.97 -2.18 11.37
N SER A 140 -7.33 -2.51 10.25
CA SER A 140 -7.69 -2.00 8.92
C SER A 140 -9.12 -2.40 8.53
N PHE A 141 -9.52 -3.66 8.77
CA PHE A 141 -10.91 -4.11 8.55
C PHE A 141 -11.88 -3.37 9.46
N ALA A 142 -11.57 -3.27 10.75
CA ALA A 142 -12.38 -2.54 11.72
C ALA A 142 -12.59 -1.06 11.32
N LEU A 143 -11.55 -0.43 10.77
CA LEU A 143 -11.56 0.97 10.34
C LEU A 143 -12.26 1.22 9.00
N SER A 144 -12.41 0.18 8.17
CA SER A 144 -13.01 0.32 6.82
C SER A 144 -14.43 0.90 6.84
N GLU A 145 -15.21 0.64 7.89
CA GLU A 145 -16.59 1.15 8.05
C GLU A 145 -16.69 2.36 8.98
N VAL A 146 -15.64 2.68 9.75
CA VAL A 146 -15.63 3.81 10.68
C VAL A 146 -15.89 5.13 9.97
N GLY A 147 -15.28 5.31 8.79
CA GLY A 147 -15.48 6.48 7.95
C GLY A 147 -16.90 6.59 7.38
N SER A 148 -17.75 5.58 7.51
CA SER A 148 -19.15 5.65 7.06
C SER A 148 -20.12 5.96 8.21
N SER A 149 -19.61 6.22 9.41
CA SER A 149 -20.45 6.48 10.58
C SER A 149 -21.40 7.68 10.35
N ARG A 150 -22.68 7.47 10.65
CA ARG A 150 -23.75 8.48 10.53
C ARG A 150 -23.85 9.38 11.75
N ARG A 151 -23.12 9.08 12.83
CA ARG A 151 -23.13 9.87 14.06
C ARG A 151 -22.42 11.20 13.82
N PRO A 152 -23.05 12.35 14.14
CA PRO A 152 -22.38 13.63 14.03
C PRO A 152 -21.20 13.71 14.99
N SER A 153 -20.08 14.25 14.52
CA SER A 153 -18.90 14.53 15.33
C SER A 153 -19.22 15.65 16.32
N LYS A 154 -19.52 15.29 17.58
CA LYS A 154 -19.69 16.29 18.65
C LYS A 154 -18.31 16.78 19.10
N SER A 155 -17.96 17.97 18.63
CA SER A 155 -16.69 18.65 18.83
C SER A 155 -16.39 19.04 20.28
N ALA A 156 -17.43 19.32 21.08
CA ALA A 156 -17.29 19.84 22.44
C ALA A 156 -16.71 18.82 23.43
N GLU A 157 -17.18 17.57 23.39
CA GLU A 157 -16.73 16.52 24.33
C GLU A 157 -15.25 16.20 24.19
N LEU A 158 -14.62 16.46 23.03
CA LEU A 158 -13.23 16.09 22.75
C LEU A 158 -12.22 17.25 22.90
N ILE A 159 -12.67 18.51 22.79
CA ILE A 159 -11.81 19.66 23.06
C ILE A 159 -11.63 19.87 24.57
N THR A 160 -12.65 19.53 25.37
CA THR A 160 -12.69 19.89 26.80
C THR A 160 -12.52 18.70 27.75
N SER A 161 -12.76 17.45 27.32
CA SER A 161 -12.53 16.30 28.20
C SER A 161 -11.04 16.00 28.28
N ARG A 162 -10.53 15.91 29.51
CA ARG A 162 -9.26 15.23 29.74
C ARG A 162 -9.45 13.77 29.30
N TRP A 163 -8.66 13.34 28.32
CA TRP A 163 -8.19 12.01 27.90
C TRP A 163 -8.66 10.75 28.67
N TRP A 164 -9.97 10.52 28.82
CA TRP A 164 -10.51 9.32 29.47
C TRP A 164 -11.46 8.60 28.50
N LEU A 165 -11.13 7.37 28.11
CA LEU A 165 -12.06 6.51 27.39
C LEU A 165 -13.03 5.91 28.41
N ALA A 166 -14.33 6.20 28.26
CA ALA A 166 -15.36 5.55 29.07
C ALA A 166 -15.31 4.02 28.84
N PRO A 167 -15.64 3.17 29.83
CA PRO A 167 -15.67 1.71 29.67
C PRO A 167 -16.44 1.24 28.43
N GLN A 168 -17.55 1.91 28.11
CA GLN A 168 -18.33 1.64 26.90
C GLN A 168 -17.50 1.79 25.60
N ALA A 169 -16.52 2.70 25.55
CA ALA A 169 -15.66 2.87 24.38
C ALA A 169 -14.73 1.68 24.16
N LEU A 170 -14.30 1.04 25.25
CA LEU A 170 -13.50 -0.17 25.19
C LEU A 170 -14.36 -1.37 24.77
N THR A 171 -15.59 -1.48 25.28
CA THR A 171 -16.55 -2.50 24.82
C THR A 171 -16.86 -2.33 23.34
N ASP A 172 -17.16 -1.12 22.87
CA ASP A 172 -17.42 -0.89 21.45
C ASP A 172 -16.19 -1.25 20.60
N LEU A 173 -14.99 -0.90 21.07
CA LEU A 173 -13.74 -1.24 20.38
C LEU A 173 -13.48 -2.75 20.33
N ASP A 174 -13.70 -3.47 21.43
CA ASP A 174 -13.60 -4.93 21.48
C ASP A 174 -14.56 -5.57 20.47
N GLU A 175 -15.79 -5.06 20.37
CA GLU A 175 -16.76 -5.52 19.38
C GLU A 175 -16.31 -5.22 17.94
N LEU A 176 -15.83 -4.00 17.69
CA LEU A 176 -15.35 -3.58 16.38
C LEU A 176 -14.19 -4.46 15.90
N CYS A 177 -13.21 -4.72 16.78
CA CYS A 177 -12.07 -5.58 16.48
C CYS A 177 -12.47 -7.07 16.37
N SER A 178 -13.43 -7.55 17.16
CA SER A 178 -13.92 -8.93 17.07
C SER A 178 -14.57 -9.21 15.71
N VAL A 179 -15.46 -8.32 15.25
CA VAL A 179 -16.04 -8.41 13.90
C VAL A 179 -14.99 -8.16 12.82
N GLY A 180 -14.05 -7.24 13.05
CA GLY A 180 -12.91 -6.99 12.17
C GLY A 180 -12.05 -8.24 11.92
N MET A 181 -11.84 -9.09 12.94
CA MET A 181 -11.14 -10.36 12.73
C MET A 181 -11.97 -11.36 11.93
N LEU A 182 -13.26 -11.52 12.24
CA LEU A 182 -14.13 -12.41 11.47
C LEU A 182 -14.13 -12.00 9.99
N LEU A 183 -14.19 -10.69 9.71
CA LEU A 183 -14.03 -10.14 8.36
C LEU A 183 -12.67 -10.45 7.75
N PHE A 184 -11.58 -10.29 8.49
CA PHE A 184 -10.23 -10.63 8.03
C PHE A 184 -10.12 -12.11 7.64
N ASN A 185 -10.64 -13.02 8.48
CA ASN A 185 -10.60 -14.46 8.22
C ASN A 185 -11.44 -14.84 7.00
N VAL A 186 -12.68 -14.34 6.91
CA VAL A 186 -13.55 -14.57 5.74
C VAL A 186 -12.95 -13.94 4.47
N HIS A 187 -12.33 -12.76 4.57
CA HIS A 187 -11.63 -12.14 3.45
C HIS A 187 -10.41 -12.96 2.99
N SER A 188 -9.63 -13.49 3.93
CA SER A 188 -8.52 -14.38 3.64
C SER A 188 -9.00 -15.65 2.92
N ALA A 189 -10.09 -16.26 3.41
CA ALA A 189 -10.75 -17.40 2.77
C ALA A 189 -11.20 -17.07 1.35
N ARG A 190 -11.87 -15.92 1.15
CA ARG A 190 -12.27 -15.43 -0.17
C ARG A 190 -11.08 -15.36 -1.12
N ARG A 191 -10.00 -14.67 -0.72
CA ARG A 191 -8.80 -14.51 -1.56
C ARG A 191 -8.18 -15.86 -1.96
N ARG A 192 -8.17 -16.84 -1.05
CA ARG A 192 -7.68 -18.20 -1.33
C ARG A 192 -8.58 -18.92 -2.34
N VAL A 193 -9.90 -18.89 -2.15
CA VAL A 193 -10.88 -19.47 -3.09
C VAL A 193 -10.81 -18.81 -4.48
N ALA A 194 -10.59 -17.49 -4.54
CA ALA A 194 -10.38 -16.77 -5.80
C ALA A 194 -9.13 -17.21 -6.57
N LYS A 195 -8.09 -17.64 -5.85
CA LYS A 195 -6.86 -18.22 -6.41
C LYS A 195 -7.01 -19.72 -6.70
N GLY A 196 -8.20 -20.31 -6.54
CA GLY A 196 -8.51 -21.70 -6.88
C GLY A 196 -8.40 -22.69 -5.73
N GLN A 197 -8.11 -22.25 -4.50
CA GLN A 197 -7.94 -23.16 -3.37
C GLN A 197 -9.30 -23.62 -2.80
N SER A 198 -9.37 -24.90 -2.42
CA SER A 198 -10.49 -25.48 -1.69
C SER A 198 -10.23 -25.43 -0.17
N LEU A 199 -11.17 -24.89 0.61
CA LEU A 199 -11.02 -24.74 2.06
C LEU A 199 -12.33 -24.94 2.83
N ARG A 200 -12.24 -25.10 4.14
CA ARG A 200 -13.34 -25.04 5.12
C ARG A 200 -13.13 -23.84 6.05
N LEU A 201 -14.18 -23.44 6.77
CA LEU A 201 -14.05 -22.50 7.88
C LEU A 201 -14.11 -23.29 9.19
N GLU A 202 -13.00 -23.33 9.91
CA GLU A 202 -12.85 -24.07 11.16
C GLU A 202 -13.22 -23.21 12.37
N GLY A 203 -14.05 -23.79 13.23
CA GLY A 203 -14.38 -23.26 14.56
C GLY A 203 -15.14 -21.95 14.55
N ALA A 204 -15.36 -21.42 15.76
CA ALA A 204 -16.19 -20.23 15.99
C ALA A 204 -15.52 -18.92 15.51
N HIS A 205 -14.23 -18.98 15.16
CA HIS A 205 -13.47 -17.86 14.61
C HIS A 205 -13.43 -17.84 13.07
N LEU A 206 -14.06 -18.83 12.41
CA LEU A 206 -14.08 -18.95 10.96
C LEU A 206 -12.67 -18.99 10.34
N VAL A 207 -11.73 -19.69 10.98
CA VAL A 207 -10.35 -19.75 10.49
C VAL A 207 -10.33 -20.59 9.21
N PRO A 208 -9.77 -20.09 8.09
CA PRO A 208 -9.70 -20.89 6.88
C PRO A 208 -8.76 -22.09 7.08
N GLU A 209 -9.29 -23.30 6.92
CA GLU A 209 -8.55 -24.55 6.90
C GLU A 209 -8.50 -25.07 5.47
N VAL A 210 -7.30 -25.25 4.92
CA VAL A 210 -7.14 -25.78 3.56
C VAL A 210 -7.51 -27.26 3.55
N VAL A 211 -8.40 -27.65 2.63
CA VAL A 211 -8.87 -29.05 2.50
C VAL A 211 -8.23 -29.73 1.29
N ASP A 212 -7.75 -28.95 0.33
CA ASP A 212 -7.14 -29.48 -0.89
C ASP A 212 -5.76 -30.10 -0.62
N THR A 213 -5.44 -31.17 -1.36
CA THR A 213 -4.12 -31.78 -1.42
C THR A 213 -3.32 -31.32 -2.64
N ASP A 214 -3.89 -30.45 -3.49
CA ASP A 214 -3.17 -29.88 -4.62
C ASP A 214 -2.09 -28.89 -4.14
N ASP A 215 -0.90 -29.43 -3.90
CA ASP A 215 0.30 -28.68 -3.55
C ASP A 215 0.63 -27.59 -4.57
N THR A 216 0.16 -27.68 -5.82
CA THR A 216 0.49 -26.68 -6.85
C THR A 216 -0.18 -25.33 -6.58
N VAL A 217 -1.46 -25.34 -6.15
CA VAL A 217 -2.21 -24.12 -5.83
C VAL A 217 -1.64 -23.46 -4.58
N GLU A 218 -1.39 -24.23 -3.51
CA GLU A 218 -0.81 -23.68 -2.28
C GLU A 218 0.59 -23.13 -2.52
N ARG A 219 1.41 -23.83 -3.33
CA ARG A 219 2.72 -23.30 -3.75
C ARG A 219 2.57 -22.01 -4.56
N ALA A 220 1.58 -21.90 -5.45
CA ALA A 220 1.37 -20.69 -6.25
C ALA A 220 0.94 -19.50 -5.37
N ILE A 221 0.06 -19.74 -4.39
CA ILE A 221 -0.33 -18.75 -3.38
C ILE A 221 0.88 -18.34 -2.55
N SER A 222 1.67 -19.31 -2.09
CA SER A 222 2.88 -19.07 -1.29
C SER A 222 3.94 -18.28 -2.06
N LEU A 223 4.15 -18.61 -3.34
CA LEU A 223 5.03 -17.87 -4.23
C LEU A 223 4.55 -16.42 -4.36
N TYR A 224 3.27 -16.21 -4.67
CA TYR A 224 2.68 -14.88 -4.79
C TYR A 224 2.79 -14.06 -3.49
N ASP A 225 2.45 -14.64 -2.34
CA ASP A 225 2.49 -13.95 -1.05
C ASP A 225 3.95 -13.69 -0.61
N GLY A 226 4.89 -14.59 -0.94
CA GLY A 226 6.33 -14.38 -0.73
C GLY A 226 6.88 -13.22 -1.57
N ARG A 227 6.48 -13.15 -2.83
CA ARG A 227 6.82 -12.06 -3.75
C ARG A 227 6.25 -10.72 -3.29
N LEU A 228 5.01 -10.70 -2.77
CA LEU A 228 4.42 -9.47 -2.21
C LEU A 228 5.17 -8.94 -1.00
N LYS A 229 5.59 -9.83 -0.07
CA LYS A 229 6.42 -9.45 1.08
C LYS A 229 7.75 -8.84 0.65
N PHE A 230 8.34 -9.39 -0.41
CA PHE A 230 9.59 -8.90 -0.97
C PHE A 230 9.48 -7.47 -1.51
N THR A 231 8.32 -7.12 -2.07
CA THR A 231 8.03 -5.76 -2.57
C THR A 231 7.59 -4.78 -1.48
N GLY A 232 7.67 -5.14 -0.20
CA GLY A 232 7.41 -4.23 0.92
C GLY A 232 5.94 -3.98 1.25
N GLY A 233 5.01 -4.87 0.83
CA GLY A 233 3.61 -4.84 1.28
C GLY A 233 2.83 -3.58 0.89
N ARG A 234 1.90 -3.72 -0.06
CA ARG A 234 1.15 -2.64 -0.75
C ARG A 234 1.92 -1.96 -1.89
N GLY A 235 2.45 -2.76 -2.82
CA GLY A 235 2.93 -2.31 -4.13
C GLY A 235 1.87 -1.68 -5.07
N ASN A 236 0.71 -1.25 -4.55
CA ASN A 236 -0.26 -0.44 -5.27
C ASN A 236 -0.17 1.05 -4.90
N ASP A 237 0.48 1.41 -3.79
CA ASP A 237 0.47 2.77 -3.23
C ASP A 237 1.66 3.65 -3.69
N LEU A 238 2.58 3.12 -4.50
CA LEU A 238 3.71 3.89 -5.04
C LEU A 238 3.86 3.60 -6.54
N GLY A 239 3.08 4.33 -7.33
CA GLY A 239 3.06 4.29 -8.79
C GLY A 239 4.25 4.98 -9.47
N SER A 240 5.28 5.36 -8.73
CA SER A 240 6.41 6.13 -9.23
C SER A 240 7.60 5.95 -8.31
N PHE A 241 8.69 5.42 -8.86
CA PHE A 241 9.98 5.48 -8.18
C PHE A 241 10.37 6.96 -8.03
N PRO A 242 10.97 7.35 -6.89
CA PRO A 242 11.49 8.69 -6.75
C PRO A 242 12.58 8.90 -7.78
N ARG A 243 12.43 9.94 -8.60
CA ARG A 243 13.59 10.58 -9.21
C ARG A 243 14.52 11.04 -8.09
N THR A 244 15.82 11.01 -8.35
CA THR A 244 16.84 11.51 -7.42
C THR A 244 16.49 12.95 -7.01
N VAL A 245 16.27 13.16 -5.71
CA VAL A 245 15.74 14.39 -5.06
C VAL A 245 16.70 15.59 -5.12
N THR A 246 17.69 15.60 -6.02
CA THR A 246 18.81 16.53 -5.91
C THR A 246 18.69 17.79 -6.75
N ASP A 247 17.66 17.98 -7.58
CA ASP A 247 17.56 19.23 -8.34
C ASP A 247 16.14 19.54 -8.86
N ARG A 248 15.35 20.34 -8.10
CA ARG A 248 14.41 21.40 -8.60
C ARG A 248 13.33 21.83 -7.57
N ARG A 249 13.21 23.16 -7.44
CA ARG A 249 12.10 24.03 -6.97
C ARG A 249 11.23 23.55 -5.80
N GLU A 250 11.37 24.22 -4.66
CA GLU A 250 10.58 24.08 -3.41
C GLU A 250 9.04 24.17 -3.56
N SER A 251 8.53 24.59 -4.72
CA SER A 251 7.12 24.91 -4.96
C SER A 251 6.22 23.71 -5.28
N ALA A 252 6.73 22.48 -5.42
CA ALA A 252 5.91 21.30 -5.75
C ALA A 252 5.80 20.28 -4.61
N ASN A 253 6.35 20.63 -3.44
CA ASN A 253 6.37 19.75 -2.28
C ASN A 253 4.98 19.62 -1.66
N ILE A 254 4.49 18.38 -1.58
CA ILE A 254 3.41 18.00 -0.69
C ILE A 254 4.00 17.17 0.45
N ILE A 255 3.33 17.16 1.59
CA ILE A 255 3.58 16.10 2.57
C ILE A 255 2.52 15.04 2.38
N THR A 256 2.94 13.79 2.25
CA THR A 256 2.10 12.63 2.55
C THR A 256 2.40 12.15 3.96
N TRP A 257 1.39 11.70 4.71
CA TRP A 257 1.63 11.15 6.05
C TRP A 257 1.66 9.64 5.97
N ALA A 258 2.82 9.05 6.28
CA ALA A 258 2.98 7.63 6.41
C ALA A 258 2.75 7.20 7.86
N ASP A 259 2.10 6.06 8.03
CA ASP A 259 2.04 5.36 9.31
C ASP A 259 3.20 4.34 9.33
N LEU A 260 4.09 4.45 10.31
CA LEU A 260 5.18 3.48 10.55
C LEU A 260 4.62 2.09 10.88
N ARG A 261 3.40 2.03 11.43
CA ARG A 261 2.74 0.77 11.78
C ARG A 261 2.38 0.02 10.48
N GLY A 262 2.90 -1.19 10.34
CA GLY A 262 2.67 -2.06 9.17
C GLY A 262 3.51 -1.76 7.95
N GLN A 263 4.61 -1.02 8.10
CA GLN A 263 5.62 -0.88 7.04
C GLN A 263 6.55 -2.09 7.05
N ASP A 264 6.49 -2.91 5.99
CA ASP A 264 7.35 -4.08 5.85
C ASP A 264 8.84 -3.71 5.66
N LEU A 265 9.12 -2.43 5.33
CA LEU A 265 10.47 -1.88 5.14
C LEU A 265 11.24 -1.62 6.44
N VAL A 266 10.56 -1.63 7.59
CA VAL A 266 11.17 -1.36 8.89
C VAL A 266 11.16 -2.64 9.71
N SER A 267 12.35 -3.09 10.18
CA SER A 267 12.42 -4.27 11.03
C SER A 267 11.58 -4.08 12.29
N ARG A 268 11.10 -5.17 12.89
CA ARG A 268 10.26 -5.07 14.11
C ARG A 268 10.96 -4.36 15.26
N ASP A 269 12.26 -4.59 15.40
CA ASP A 269 13.07 -3.98 16.46
C ASP A 269 13.27 -2.49 16.16
N ASP A 270 13.48 -2.13 14.90
CA ASP A 270 13.54 -0.73 14.47
C ASP A 270 12.21 -0.02 14.63
N LEU A 271 11.10 -0.65 14.26
CA LEU A 271 9.76 -0.11 14.43
C LEU A 271 9.49 0.14 15.92
N THR A 272 9.81 -0.84 16.78
CA THR A 272 9.66 -0.69 18.23
C THR A 272 10.51 0.47 18.77
N ARG A 273 11.78 0.55 18.35
CA ARG A 273 12.72 1.63 18.72
C ARG A 273 12.25 3.01 18.23
N LEU A 274 11.75 3.08 17.00
CA LEU A 274 11.21 4.29 16.40
C LEU A 274 9.94 4.73 17.12
N LEU A 275 9.00 3.82 17.40
CA LEU A 275 7.76 4.12 18.13
C LEU A 275 7.98 4.50 19.60
N GLN A 276 9.11 4.11 20.20
CA GLN A 276 9.51 4.59 21.53
C GLN A 276 9.93 6.07 21.51
N THR A 277 10.41 6.55 20.37
CA THR A 277 11.04 7.88 20.23
C THR A 277 10.18 8.86 19.44
N TYR A 278 9.36 8.36 18.51
CA TYR A 278 8.57 9.09 17.53
C TYR A 278 7.11 8.65 17.56
N GLY A 279 6.21 9.52 17.09
CA GLY A 279 4.81 9.15 16.87
C GLY A 279 4.67 8.11 15.75
N PRO A 280 3.59 7.30 15.75
CA PRO A 280 3.38 6.28 14.73
C PRO A 280 3.18 6.86 13.32
N VAL A 281 2.70 8.09 13.22
CA VAL A 281 2.51 8.76 11.93
C VAL A 281 3.56 9.84 11.76
N PHE A 282 4.23 9.84 10.61
CA PHE A 282 5.26 10.80 10.27
C PHE A 282 5.01 11.40 8.89
N PRO A 283 5.28 12.70 8.72
CA PRO A 283 5.22 13.34 7.42
C PRO A 283 6.40 12.88 6.54
N LEU A 284 6.10 12.54 5.29
CA LEU A 284 7.03 12.35 4.19
C LEU A 284 6.87 13.53 3.24
N GLY A 285 7.91 14.37 3.13
CA GLY A 285 7.97 15.36 2.06
C GLY A 285 8.20 14.65 0.74
N THR A 286 7.36 14.91 -0.26
CA THR A 286 7.48 14.34 -1.59
C THR A 286 7.03 15.37 -2.62
N ASN A 287 7.65 15.35 -3.81
CA ASN A 287 7.16 16.18 -4.90
C ASN A 287 5.90 15.53 -5.47
N ILE A 288 4.85 16.31 -5.74
CA ILE A 288 3.66 15.77 -6.40
C ILE A 288 4.00 15.12 -7.75
N GLU A 289 5.01 15.61 -8.47
CA GLU A 289 5.52 15.03 -9.71
C GLU A 289 6.15 13.65 -9.49
N ASP A 290 6.66 13.37 -8.29
CA ASP A 290 7.17 12.05 -7.92
C ASP A 290 6.04 11.09 -7.53
N LEU A 291 4.82 11.57 -7.31
CA LEU A 291 3.63 10.74 -7.05
C LEU A 291 2.69 10.65 -8.25
N ALA A 292 2.70 11.69 -9.08
CA ALA A 292 1.87 11.84 -10.25
C ALA A 292 2.61 11.27 -11.47
N PRO A 293 2.06 10.24 -12.11
CA PRO A 293 2.55 9.70 -13.37
C PRO A 293 2.78 10.80 -14.40
N ALA A 294 3.77 10.63 -15.29
CA ALA A 294 4.09 11.61 -16.33
C ALA A 294 2.86 12.04 -17.18
N ALA A 295 1.87 11.15 -17.36
CA ALA A 295 0.60 11.46 -18.03
C ALA A 295 -0.27 12.55 -17.34
N PHE A 296 -0.01 12.91 -16.09
CA PHE A 296 -0.66 14.07 -15.44
C PHE A 296 0.06 15.39 -15.74
N SER A 297 1.32 15.33 -16.18
CA SER A 297 2.07 16.52 -16.63
C SER A 297 1.67 16.99 -18.03
N SER A 298 0.95 16.16 -18.81
CA SER A 298 0.53 16.44 -20.19
C SER A 298 -0.83 17.15 -20.33
N GLY A 299 -1.45 17.57 -19.22
CA GLY A 299 -2.70 18.34 -19.24
C GLY A 299 -3.98 17.49 -19.21
N VAL A 300 -3.88 16.18 -18.92
CA VAL A 300 -5.04 15.36 -18.55
C VAL A 300 -5.55 15.86 -17.18
N GLY A 301 -6.66 16.61 -17.20
CA GLY A 301 -7.15 17.35 -16.05
C GLY A 301 -7.34 16.49 -14.79
N LEU A 302 -6.74 16.90 -13.68
CA LEU A 302 -6.93 16.30 -12.37
C LEU A 302 -8.40 16.43 -11.95
N THR A 303 -8.94 15.41 -11.28
CA THR A 303 -10.31 15.48 -10.72
C THR A 303 -10.37 16.55 -9.62
N LEU A 304 -11.56 17.09 -9.36
CA LEU A 304 -11.73 18.09 -8.30
C LEU A 304 -11.40 17.51 -6.92
N GLU A 305 -11.64 16.22 -6.70
CA GLU A 305 -11.22 15.47 -5.52
C GLU A 305 -9.70 15.42 -5.36
N THR A 306 -8.96 15.13 -6.44
CA THR A 306 -7.49 15.17 -6.44
C THR A 306 -6.99 16.55 -6.05
N GLN A 307 -7.50 17.56 -6.75
CA GLN A 307 -7.15 18.97 -6.54
C GLN A 307 -7.40 19.39 -5.09
N ALA A 308 -8.55 19.00 -4.53
CA ALA A 308 -8.90 19.24 -3.14
C ALA A 308 -7.94 18.55 -2.16
N ALA A 309 -7.60 17.27 -2.39
CA ALA A 309 -6.68 16.53 -1.54
C ALA A 309 -5.28 17.17 -1.52
N THR A 310 -4.76 17.51 -2.70
CA THR A 310 -3.45 18.15 -2.83
C THR A 310 -3.44 19.53 -2.16
N ALA A 311 -4.49 20.33 -2.33
CA ALA A 311 -4.60 21.64 -1.71
C ALA A 311 -4.57 21.57 -0.19
N VAL A 312 -5.23 20.57 0.40
CA VAL A 312 -5.21 20.33 1.85
C VAL A 312 -3.84 19.89 2.36
N LEU A 313 -3.18 18.97 1.67
CA LEU A 313 -1.85 18.50 2.06
C LEU A 313 -0.81 19.64 1.98
N SER A 314 -0.89 20.48 0.95
CA SER A 314 -0.05 21.68 0.82
C SER A 314 -0.35 22.73 1.90
N ALA A 315 -1.64 22.98 2.20
CA ALA A 315 -2.03 23.88 3.29
C ALA A 315 -1.54 23.35 4.65
N ALA A 316 -1.64 22.03 4.88
CA ALA A 316 -1.16 21.39 6.09
C ALA A 316 0.35 21.54 6.27
N TRP A 317 1.13 21.37 5.19
CA TRP A 317 2.57 21.62 5.18
C TRP A 317 2.89 23.06 5.55
N THR A 318 2.25 24.03 4.88
CA THR A 318 2.48 25.46 5.14
C THR A 318 2.22 25.80 6.60
N TYR A 319 1.10 25.31 7.17
CA TYR A 319 0.75 25.56 8.56
C TYR A 319 1.82 25.07 9.55
N LEU A 320 2.40 23.91 9.28
CA LEU A 320 3.43 23.30 10.11
C LEU A 320 4.74 24.08 9.97
N ALA A 321 5.13 24.43 8.74
CA ALA A 321 6.32 25.21 8.45
C ALA A 321 6.27 26.60 9.15
N ASP A 322 5.15 27.32 9.02
CA ASP A 322 4.96 28.66 9.60
C ASP A 322 5.08 28.67 11.14
N ARG A 323 4.77 27.55 11.79
CA ARG A 323 4.84 27.42 13.24
C ARG A 323 6.20 26.96 13.75
N GLY A 324 7.19 26.90 12.86
CA GLY A 324 8.50 26.34 13.18
C GLY A 324 8.37 24.93 13.71
N ALA A 325 7.37 24.17 13.23
CA ALA A 325 7.17 22.80 13.65
C ALA A 325 8.42 22.02 13.24
N THR A 326 9.33 21.85 14.20
CA THR A 326 10.28 20.74 14.11
C THR A 326 9.43 19.48 14.03
N TRP A 327 9.78 18.56 13.14
CA TRP A 327 9.16 17.25 12.87
C TRP A 327 8.82 16.41 14.13
N LYS A 328 9.27 16.85 15.31
CA LYS A 328 8.90 16.36 16.63
C LYS A 328 7.48 16.80 16.99
N SER A 329 6.54 15.93 16.67
CA SER A 329 5.21 15.97 17.23
C SER A 329 5.29 15.90 18.77
N VAL A 330 4.71 16.87 19.46
CA VAL A 330 4.75 16.94 20.93
C VAL A 330 3.93 15.79 21.52
N PRO A 331 4.44 15.01 22.49
CA PRO A 331 3.67 13.98 23.19
C PRO A 331 2.27 14.44 23.59
N GLY A 332 1.23 13.78 23.05
CA GLY A 332 -0.17 14.11 23.27
C GLY A 332 -0.77 15.17 22.33
N ASP A 333 -0.02 15.68 21.36
CA ASP A 333 -0.56 16.56 20.31
C ASP A 333 -1.22 15.75 19.18
N TRP A 334 -2.16 16.37 18.47
CA TRP A 334 -2.98 15.76 17.43
C TRP A 334 -2.14 15.28 16.23
N SER A 335 -1.04 15.99 15.97
CA SER A 335 -0.08 15.69 14.89
C SER A 335 0.62 14.34 15.07
N GLN A 336 0.78 13.84 16.30
CA GLN A 336 1.32 12.50 16.59
C GLN A 336 0.49 11.37 15.99
N TYR A 337 -0.78 11.65 15.78
CA TYR A 337 -1.76 10.69 15.30
C TYR A 337 -2.20 11.04 13.88
N GLY A 338 -1.41 11.77 13.09
CA GLY A 338 -1.76 12.08 11.70
C GLY A 338 -2.94 13.06 11.54
N TYR A 339 -3.24 13.87 12.56
CA TYR A 339 -4.23 14.94 12.46
C TYR A 339 -3.57 16.31 12.56
N LEU A 340 -4.01 17.23 11.73
CA LEU A 340 -3.65 18.64 11.88
C LEU A 340 -4.82 19.44 12.41
N ARG A 341 -4.65 20.08 13.57
CA ARG A 341 -5.61 21.06 14.08
C ARG A 341 -5.15 22.48 13.75
N CYS A 342 -5.99 23.22 13.03
CA CYS A 342 -5.72 24.63 12.72
C CYS A 342 -6.99 25.52 12.84
N PRO A 343 -6.84 26.84 13.02
CA PRO A 343 -7.98 27.76 13.01
C PRO A 343 -8.72 27.69 11.68
N ARG A 344 -10.05 27.66 11.73
CA ARG A 344 -10.89 27.53 10.54
C ARG A 344 -10.69 28.69 9.56
N ASP A 345 -10.56 29.90 10.08
CA ASP A 345 -10.42 31.11 9.26
C ASP A 345 -9.06 31.11 8.54
N TRP A 346 -8.00 30.70 9.24
CA TRP A 346 -6.67 30.53 8.65
C TRP A 346 -6.70 29.48 7.53
N PHE A 347 -7.29 28.31 7.77
CA PHE A 347 -7.36 27.25 6.77
C PHE A 347 -8.16 27.67 5.54
N THR A 348 -9.28 28.36 5.75
CA THR A 348 -10.13 28.87 4.67
C THR A 348 -9.41 29.95 3.87
N ALA A 349 -8.68 30.86 4.52
CA ALA A 349 -7.85 31.87 3.85
C ALA A 349 -6.76 31.19 3.01
N ARG A 350 -6.07 30.18 3.58
CA ARG A 350 -5.01 29.47 2.87
C ARG A 350 -5.50 28.74 1.62
N LEU A 351 -6.69 28.14 1.68
CA LEU A 351 -7.30 27.52 0.48
C LEU A 351 -7.75 28.56 -0.56
N LYS A 352 -8.08 29.80 -0.15
CA LYS A 352 -8.43 30.90 -1.07
C LYS A 352 -7.22 31.48 -1.79
N ASP A 353 -6.10 31.58 -1.08
CA ASP A 353 -4.83 32.03 -1.65
C ASP A 353 -4.29 31.03 -2.69
N GLY A 354 -4.92 29.84 -2.77
CA GLY A 354 -4.50 28.72 -3.59
C GLY A 354 -3.40 27.90 -2.89
N PRO A 355 -3.27 26.61 -3.24
CA PRO A 355 -2.05 25.92 -2.86
C PRO A 355 -0.84 26.64 -3.45
N ALA A 356 0.27 26.67 -2.74
CA ALA A 356 1.57 27.00 -3.33
C ALA A 356 2.03 25.82 -4.23
N LEU A 357 1.19 25.38 -5.15
CA LEU A 357 1.49 24.36 -6.15
C LEU A 357 1.87 25.09 -7.44
N PRO A 358 2.86 24.60 -8.20
CA PRO A 358 3.29 25.22 -9.43
C PRO A 358 2.22 25.03 -10.51
N GLU A 359 2.50 25.61 -11.67
CA GLU A 359 1.83 25.54 -12.99
C GLU A 359 1.02 24.26 -13.32
N LEU A 360 1.32 23.11 -12.70
CA LEU A 360 0.58 21.83 -12.75
C LEU A 360 -0.94 21.95 -12.48
N LEU A 361 -1.34 22.79 -11.52
CA LEU A 361 -2.75 23.09 -11.28
C LEU A 361 -3.23 24.36 -11.99
N GLY A 362 -2.30 25.20 -12.47
CA GLY A 362 -2.60 26.55 -12.97
C GLY A 362 -3.48 26.57 -14.23
N SER A 363 -3.44 25.52 -15.05
CA SER A 363 -4.29 25.38 -16.25
C SER A 363 -5.48 24.45 -16.07
N SER A 364 -5.52 23.67 -14.98
CA SER A 364 -6.50 22.59 -14.76
C SER A 364 -7.37 22.76 -13.51
N TRP A 365 -7.01 23.67 -12.60
CA TRP A 365 -7.91 24.09 -11.53
C TRP A 365 -9.14 24.69 -12.20
N ARG A 366 -10.29 24.05 -12.04
CA ARG A 366 -11.53 24.50 -12.68
C ARG A 366 -11.69 25.99 -12.39
N GLU A 367 -11.65 26.82 -13.44
CA GLU A 367 -12.13 28.18 -13.40
C GLU A 367 -13.55 28.14 -12.80
N GLY A 368 -13.69 28.53 -11.53
CA GLY A 368 -14.97 28.54 -10.82
C GLY A 368 -15.16 27.53 -9.67
N ALA A 369 -14.25 26.59 -9.39
CA ALA A 369 -14.36 25.77 -8.18
C ALA A 369 -14.13 26.65 -6.93
N THR A 370 -15.20 26.92 -6.19
CA THR A 370 -15.15 27.76 -5.00
C THR A 370 -14.48 27.00 -3.85
N VAL A 371 -13.77 27.71 -2.96
CA VAL A 371 -13.23 27.12 -1.71
C VAL A 371 -14.31 26.42 -0.90
N ARG A 372 -15.56 26.87 -1.01
CA ARG A 372 -16.72 26.21 -0.38
C ARG A 372 -16.96 24.81 -0.94
N GLU A 373 -16.87 24.62 -2.26
CA GLU A 373 -17.03 23.31 -2.90
C GLU A 373 -15.88 22.36 -2.50
N VAL A 374 -14.65 22.86 -2.52
CA VAL A 374 -13.46 22.10 -2.06
C VAL A 374 -13.64 21.64 -0.62
N ILE A 375 -13.99 22.55 0.30
CA ILE A 375 -14.25 22.19 1.71
C ILE A 375 -15.42 21.19 1.81
N THR A 376 -16.48 21.35 1.03
CA THR A 376 -17.64 20.45 1.06
C THR A 376 -17.26 19.03 0.63
N LEU A 377 -16.44 18.91 -0.42
CA LEU A 377 -15.90 17.62 -0.88
C LEU A 377 -15.02 16.98 0.19
N LEU A 378 -14.12 17.73 0.80
CA LEU A 378 -13.22 17.23 1.83
C LEU A 378 -13.95 16.84 3.11
N VAL A 379 -15.02 17.56 3.48
CA VAL A 379 -15.89 17.19 4.60
C VAL A 379 -16.64 15.90 4.28
N ARG A 380 -17.17 15.76 3.05
CA ARG A 380 -17.85 14.55 2.60
C ARG A 380 -16.91 13.35 2.57
N ALA A 381 -15.66 13.56 2.15
CA ALA A 381 -14.59 12.56 2.15
C ALA A 381 -14.00 12.29 3.55
N GLN A 382 -14.45 13.04 4.57
CA GLN A 382 -13.96 13.01 5.95
C GLN A 382 -12.46 13.34 6.10
N VAL A 383 -11.92 14.08 5.15
CA VAL A 383 -10.57 14.64 5.22
C VAL A 383 -10.55 15.87 6.12
N VAL A 384 -11.57 16.74 6.02
CA VAL A 384 -11.68 17.94 6.86
C VAL A 384 -12.85 17.79 7.80
N LEU A 385 -12.58 17.94 9.10
CA LEU A 385 -13.57 17.82 10.16
C LEU A 385 -13.72 19.18 10.85
N PRO A 386 -14.87 19.86 10.72
CA PRO A 386 -15.11 21.13 11.39
C PRO A 386 -15.32 20.92 12.90
N VAL A 387 -14.55 21.61 13.73
CA VAL A 387 -14.55 21.46 15.19
C VAL A 387 -14.60 22.85 15.86
N GLY A 388 -15.80 23.42 15.94
CA GLY A 388 -16.01 24.77 16.46
C GLY A 388 -15.27 25.82 15.62
N ARG A 389 -14.40 26.62 16.26
CA ARG A 389 -13.53 27.61 15.59
C ARG A 389 -12.29 27.02 14.90
N HIS A 390 -12.11 25.70 14.96
CA HIS A 390 -11.00 24.99 14.35
C HIS A 390 -11.50 24.05 13.26
N VAL A 391 -10.57 23.61 12.42
CA VAL A 391 -10.71 22.40 11.62
C VAL A 391 -9.67 21.39 12.07
N VAL A 392 -10.01 20.11 11.93
CA VAL A 392 -9.11 18.99 12.08
C VAL A 392 -8.99 18.35 10.71
N VAL A 393 -7.77 18.26 10.19
CA VAL A 393 -7.47 17.60 8.92
C VAL A 393 -6.95 16.20 9.22
N ASP A 394 -7.58 15.18 8.64
CA ASP A 394 -7.05 13.82 8.61
C ASP A 394 -6.05 13.69 7.46
N LEU A 395 -4.77 13.75 7.80
CA LEU A 395 -3.68 13.80 6.84
C LEU A 395 -3.44 12.46 6.17
N THR A 396 -3.69 11.35 6.88
CA THR A 396 -3.64 10.00 6.30
C THR A 396 -4.75 9.82 5.29
N ARG A 397 -5.99 10.24 5.61
CA ARG A 397 -7.12 10.16 4.66
C ARG A 397 -6.93 11.08 3.45
N ALA A 398 -6.40 12.29 3.66
CA ALA A 398 -6.03 13.19 2.56
C ALA A 398 -4.99 12.55 1.62
N SER A 399 -3.98 11.88 2.19
CA SER A 399 -2.95 11.17 1.43
C SER A 399 -3.57 10.02 0.63
N SER A 400 -4.38 9.16 1.26
CA SER A 400 -5.07 8.08 0.53
C SER A 400 -5.97 8.61 -0.59
N LEU A 401 -6.74 9.66 -0.35
CA LEU A 401 -7.60 10.26 -1.38
C LEU A 401 -6.79 10.77 -2.58
N LEU A 402 -5.61 11.34 -2.33
CA LEU A 402 -4.69 11.74 -3.39
C LEU A 402 -4.18 10.53 -4.16
N MET A 403 -3.73 9.48 -3.47
CA MET A 403 -3.20 8.26 -4.09
C MET A 403 -4.25 7.52 -4.92
N ASP A 404 -5.47 7.37 -4.40
CA ASP A 404 -6.61 6.77 -5.10
C ASP A 404 -6.92 7.52 -6.41
N SER A 405 -6.65 8.82 -6.43
CA SER A 405 -6.96 9.67 -7.58
C SER A 405 -5.94 9.59 -8.71
N PHE A 406 -4.78 8.96 -8.46
CA PHE A 406 -3.82 8.58 -9.49
C PHE A 406 -4.17 7.24 -10.18
N GLU A 407 -5.39 6.72 -9.97
CA GLU A 407 -5.90 5.56 -10.70
C GLU A 407 -5.81 5.75 -12.23
N ARG A 408 -5.24 4.74 -12.90
CA ARG A 408 -4.94 4.76 -14.34
C ARG A 408 -6.20 4.87 -15.20
N ALA A 409 -6.12 5.65 -16.27
CA ALA A 409 -7.11 5.63 -17.33
C ALA A 409 -7.16 4.23 -17.98
N LYS A 410 -8.38 3.71 -18.21
CA LYS A 410 -8.56 2.34 -18.73
C LYS A 410 -8.31 2.24 -20.24
N GLU A 411 -8.63 3.30 -20.99
CA GLU A 411 -8.60 3.31 -22.47
C GLU A 411 -8.27 4.70 -23.01
N GLY A 412 -7.96 4.77 -24.32
CA GLY A 412 -7.74 6.01 -25.05
C GLY A 412 -6.33 6.58 -24.95
N ALA A 413 -6.17 7.85 -25.35
CA ALA A 413 -4.87 8.52 -25.44
C ALA A 413 -4.11 8.51 -24.10
N ALA A 414 -4.80 8.76 -22.99
CA ALA A 414 -4.21 8.70 -21.65
C ALA A 414 -3.66 7.30 -21.34
N ALA A 415 -4.40 6.22 -21.63
CA ALA A 415 -3.92 4.86 -21.38
C ALA A 415 -2.66 4.53 -22.21
N ASN A 416 -2.57 5.01 -23.45
CA ASN A 416 -1.39 4.83 -24.29
C ASN A 416 -0.18 5.59 -23.74
N GLU A 417 -0.37 6.84 -23.33
CA GLU A 417 0.69 7.66 -22.73
C GLU A 417 1.21 7.05 -21.43
N TRP A 418 0.32 6.48 -20.62
CA TRP A 418 0.66 5.70 -19.44
C TRP A 418 1.48 4.45 -19.78
N GLY A 419 1.12 3.74 -20.85
CA GLY A 419 1.89 2.59 -21.37
C GLY A 419 3.33 2.99 -21.67
N SER A 420 3.51 4.00 -22.54
CA SER A 420 4.84 4.49 -22.92
C SER A 420 5.64 5.06 -21.74
N SER A 421 4.97 5.74 -20.80
CA SER A 421 5.62 6.24 -19.58
C SER A 421 6.10 5.10 -18.69
N PHE A 422 5.34 4.01 -18.59
CA PHE A 422 5.73 2.84 -17.81
C PHE A 422 6.90 2.10 -18.45
N GLU A 423 6.92 1.95 -19.78
CA GLU A 423 8.06 1.39 -20.52
C GLU A 423 9.35 2.18 -20.24
N ALA A 424 9.28 3.51 -20.34
CA ALA A 424 10.40 4.39 -20.03
C ALA A 424 10.86 4.26 -18.57
N ALA A 425 9.92 4.21 -17.62
CA ALA A 425 10.21 4.06 -16.20
C ALA A 425 10.89 2.72 -15.87
N VAL A 426 10.51 1.63 -16.54
CA VAL A 426 11.19 0.33 -16.39
C VAL A 426 12.66 0.44 -16.81
N GLN A 427 12.95 1.05 -17.96
CA GLN A 427 14.34 1.22 -18.39
C GLN A 427 15.12 2.16 -17.47
N GLU A 428 14.56 3.32 -17.12
CA GLU A 428 15.21 4.28 -16.21
C GLU A 428 15.57 3.60 -14.88
N ALA A 429 14.66 2.79 -14.34
CA ALA A 429 14.91 2.04 -13.13
C ALA A 429 16.06 1.03 -13.31
N ILE A 430 16.08 0.24 -14.39
CA ILE A 430 17.20 -0.68 -14.71
C ILE A 430 18.53 0.06 -14.78
N ASP A 431 18.54 1.27 -15.36
CA ASP A 431 19.77 2.06 -15.53
C ASP A 431 20.39 2.53 -14.22
N THR A 432 19.64 2.50 -13.12
CA THR A 432 20.14 2.79 -11.77
C THR A 432 20.81 1.58 -11.12
N THR A 433 20.79 0.40 -11.76
CA THR A 433 21.27 -0.86 -11.20
C THR A 433 22.54 -1.36 -11.91
N PRO A 434 23.27 -2.32 -11.31
CA PRO A 434 24.36 -3.05 -11.98
C PRO A 434 23.96 -3.74 -13.29
N TRP A 435 22.67 -3.97 -13.54
CA TRP A 435 22.16 -4.57 -14.77
C TRP A 435 22.02 -3.58 -15.93
N LYS A 436 22.45 -2.33 -15.74
CA LYS A 436 22.42 -1.29 -16.78
C LYS A 436 23.10 -1.78 -18.07
N PRO A 437 22.39 -1.73 -19.23
CA PRO A 437 22.96 -2.14 -20.50
C PRO A 437 23.99 -1.12 -21.03
N THR A 438 24.87 -1.55 -21.94
CA THR A 438 25.71 -0.63 -22.73
C THR A 438 24.85 0.22 -23.67
N SER A 439 25.39 1.33 -24.17
CA SER A 439 24.68 2.19 -25.13
C SER A 439 24.27 1.45 -26.41
N ALA A 440 25.11 0.51 -26.87
CA ALA A 440 24.81 -0.34 -28.03
C ALA A 440 23.57 -1.22 -27.79
N LEU A 441 23.54 -1.95 -26.67
CA LEU A 441 22.41 -2.81 -26.31
C LEU A 441 21.14 -2.00 -26.01
N ARG A 442 21.28 -0.84 -25.33
CA ARG A 442 20.17 0.09 -25.09
C ARG A 442 19.51 0.55 -26.40
N SER A 443 20.26 0.64 -27.49
CA SER A 443 19.72 1.08 -28.79
C SER A 443 18.66 0.15 -29.38
N VAL A 444 18.44 -1.04 -28.80
CA VAL A 444 17.41 -2.00 -29.20
C VAL A 444 16.01 -1.55 -28.75
N ILE A 445 15.91 -0.74 -27.69
CA ILE A 445 14.63 -0.29 -27.12
C ILE A 445 13.81 0.49 -28.16
N GLY A 446 12.53 0.18 -28.27
CA GLY A 446 11.60 0.79 -29.22
C GLY A 446 11.82 0.41 -30.69
N LYS A 447 12.85 -0.39 -31.01
CA LYS A 447 13.04 -0.90 -32.38
C LYS A 447 12.09 -2.06 -32.65
N LYS A 448 11.47 -2.02 -33.83
CA LYS A 448 10.68 -3.14 -34.35
C LYS A 448 11.62 -4.25 -34.80
N VAL A 449 11.62 -5.36 -34.06
CA VAL A 449 12.34 -6.58 -34.43
C VAL A 449 11.57 -7.24 -35.58
N LYS A 450 12.25 -7.58 -36.66
CA LYS A 450 11.64 -8.16 -37.86
C LYS A 450 12.17 -9.55 -38.14
N ASP A 451 11.32 -10.41 -38.69
CA ASP A 451 11.73 -11.71 -39.20
C ASP A 451 12.44 -11.60 -40.56
N GLU A 452 12.84 -12.75 -41.12
CA GLU A 452 13.53 -12.83 -42.40
C GLU A 452 12.72 -12.34 -43.60
N ASN A 453 11.39 -12.34 -43.48
CA ASN A 453 10.46 -11.85 -44.50
C ASN A 453 10.14 -10.36 -44.29
N GLY A 454 10.75 -9.71 -43.29
CA GLY A 454 10.51 -8.32 -42.95
C GLY A 454 9.23 -8.08 -42.13
N ASN A 455 8.55 -9.13 -41.69
CA ASN A 455 7.37 -8.98 -40.83
C ASN A 455 7.80 -8.60 -39.42
N VAL A 456 7.07 -7.70 -38.78
CA VAL A 456 7.34 -7.30 -37.40
C VAL A 456 7.01 -8.47 -36.47
N ILE A 457 7.98 -8.88 -35.66
CA ILE A 457 7.82 -9.85 -34.58
C ILE A 457 7.22 -9.14 -33.38
N THR A 458 7.92 -8.11 -32.89
CA THR A 458 7.58 -7.32 -31.71
C THR A 458 8.47 -6.07 -31.64
N ASP A 459 8.11 -5.13 -30.78
CA ASP A 459 8.98 -4.13 -30.18
C ASP A 459 9.59 -4.64 -28.86
N ILE A 460 10.70 -4.01 -28.44
CA ILE A 460 11.37 -4.27 -27.14
C ILE A 460 11.16 -3.03 -26.26
N ASP A 461 10.52 -3.22 -25.11
CA ASP A 461 10.12 -2.11 -24.22
C ASP A 461 11.29 -1.66 -23.32
N ALA A 462 12.08 -2.61 -22.84
CA ALA A 462 13.29 -2.36 -22.05
C ALA A 462 14.32 -3.49 -22.23
N VAL A 463 15.56 -3.22 -21.86
CA VAL A 463 16.65 -4.22 -21.85
C VAL A 463 17.52 -4.08 -20.60
N ALA A 464 18.01 -5.22 -20.12
CA ALA A 464 18.99 -5.30 -19.03
C ALA A 464 20.10 -6.27 -19.41
N PHE A 465 21.32 -6.04 -18.93
CA PHE A 465 22.45 -6.93 -19.23
C PHE A 465 23.23 -7.24 -17.95
N HIS A 466 23.36 -8.52 -17.61
CA HIS A 466 24.09 -8.95 -16.43
C HIS A 466 24.66 -10.36 -16.61
N ALA A 467 25.90 -10.57 -16.16
CA ALA A 467 26.60 -11.86 -16.17
C ALA A 467 26.54 -12.62 -17.53
N GLY A 468 26.67 -11.89 -18.64
CA GLY A 468 26.61 -12.48 -19.99
C GLY A 468 25.20 -12.77 -20.51
N THR A 469 24.16 -12.40 -19.77
CA THR A 469 22.76 -12.55 -20.18
C THR A 469 22.17 -11.21 -20.57
N LEU A 470 21.63 -11.11 -21.78
CA LEU A 470 20.78 -10.00 -22.22
C LEU A 470 19.31 -10.35 -21.98
N TRP A 471 18.68 -9.57 -21.11
CA TRP A 471 17.26 -9.65 -20.80
C TRP A 471 16.49 -8.72 -21.73
N LEU A 472 15.61 -9.30 -22.54
CA LEU A 472 14.65 -8.57 -23.35
C LEU A 472 13.33 -8.50 -22.59
N ILE A 473 12.87 -7.28 -22.33
CA ILE A 473 11.76 -7.01 -21.42
C ILE A 473 10.56 -6.48 -22.19
N SER A 474 9.40 -7.07 -21.93
CA SER A 474 8.09 -6.56 -22.34
C SER A 474 7.40 -5.94 -21.11
N ALA A 475 7.24 -4.62 -21.07
CA ALA A 475 6.56 -3.91 -20.00
C ALA A 475 5.04 -3.86 -20.27
N LYS A 476 4.25 -4.39 -19.34
CA LYS A 476 2.77 -4.39 -19.42
C LYS A 476 2.20 -3.51 -18.32
N ALA A 477 1.74 -2.32 -18.70
CA ALA A 477 1.16 -1.33 -17.79
C ALA A 477 -0.27 -1.66 -17.31
N PHE A 478 -0.60 -2.94 -17.09
CA PHE A 478 -1.93 -3.35 -16.63
C PHE A 478 -2.30 -2.65 -15.31
N GLN A 479 -3.59 -2.39 -15.13
CA GLN A 479 -4.13 -1.81 -13.91
C GLN A 479 -4.65 -2.91 -12.97
N ALA A 480 -4.14 -2.94 -11.75
CA ALA A 480 -4.79 -3.59 -10.64
C ALA A 480 -5.95 -2.70 -10.18
N GLY A 481 -7.16 -2.93 -10.70
CA GLY A 481 -8.34 -2.19 -10.25
C GLY A 481 -8.68 -2.50 -8.78
N PRO A 482 -9.55 -1.70 -8.13
CA PRO A 482 -9.99 -1.93 -6.75
C PRO A 482 -10.42 -3.37 -6.48
N ASP A 483 -11.14 -3.98 -7.44
CA ASP A 483 -11.58 -5.37 -7.39
C ASP A 483 -10.41 -6.36 -7.24
N TYR A 484 -9.29 -6.14 -7.94
CA TYR A 484 -8.11 -7.00 -7.80
C TYR A 484 -7.45 -6.83 -6.44
N THR A 485 -7.35 -5.58 -5.96
CA THR A 485 -6.79 -5.25 -4.63
C THR A 485 -7.57 -5.92 -3.50
N VAL A 486 -8.90 -5.96 -3.59
CA VAL A 486 -9.76 -6.69 -2.63
C VAL A 486 -9.87 -8.18 -2.93
N GLY A 487 -9.17 -8.67 -3.96
CA GLY A 487 -9.08 -10.08 -4.33
C GLY A 487 -10.35 -10.66 -4.94
N ALA A 488 -11.18 -9.86 -5.60
CA ALA A 488 -12.39 -10.30 -6.28
C ALA A 488 -12.11 -11.43 -7.28
N TYR A 489 -12.92 -12.49 -7.24
CA TYR A 489 -12.73 -13.73 -8.01
C TYR A 489 -12.41 -13.48 -9.50
N ASP A 490 -13.29 -12.77 -10.20
CA ASP A 490 -13.12 -12.50 -11.62
C ASP A 490 -11.95 -11.57 -11.91
N ALA A 491 -11.66 -10.63 -11.01
CA ALA A 491 -10.54 -9.71 -11.18
C ALA A 491 -9.20 -10.43 -11.05
N VAL A 492 -9.05 -11.29 -10.03
CA VAL A 492 -7.86 -12.13 -9.84
C VAL A 492 -7.65 -13.04 -11.02
N LYS A 493 -8.69 -13.77 -11.47
CA LYS A 493 -8.61 -14.65 -12.63
C LYS A 493 -8.30 -13.90 -13.92
N ARG A 494 -8.90 -12.72 -14.13
CA ARG A 494 -8.66 -11.89 -15.32
C ARG A 494 -7.22 -11.40 -15.37
N ILE A 495 -6.66 -10.91 -14.27
CA ILE A 495 -5.26 -10.46 -14.23
C ILE A 495 -4.31 -11.65 -14.41
N ALA A 496 -4.56 -12.79 -13.75
CA ALA A 496 -3.76 -14.00 -13.94
C ALA A 496 -3.73 -14.45 -15.40
N ARG A 497 -4.90 -14.51 -16.07
CA ARG A 497 -4.99 -14.85 -17.50
C ARG A 497 -4.22 -13.86 -18.38
N LYS A 498 -4.33 -12.55 -18.10
CA LYS A 498 -3.58 -11.52 -18.84
C LYS A 498 -2.06 -11.66 -18.66
N ALA A 499 -1.61 -11.93 -17.43
CA ALA A 499 -0.19 -12.15 -17.13
C ALA A 499 0.34 -13.41 -17.85
N VAL A 500 -0.39 -14.52 -17.78
CA VAL A 500 -0.04 -15.78 -18.47
C VAL A 500 0.03 -15.57 -19.98
N ALA A 501 -1.01 -14.98 -20.58
CA ALA A 501 -1.05 -14.73 -22.02
C ALA A 501 0.09 -13.81 -22.48
N ALA A 502 0.41 -12.77 -21.70
CA ALA A 502 1.53 -11.89 -22.01
C ALA A 502 2.88 -12.63 -21.97
N SER A 503 3.08 -13.50 -20.97
CA SER A 503 4.29 -14.33 -20.87
C SER A 503 4.42 -15.33 -22.02
N GLU A 504 3.33 -16.02 -22.38
CA GLU A 504 3.32 -17.00 -23.46
C GLU A 504 3.58 -16.35 -24.81
N GLN A 505 2.93 -15.21 -25.06
CA GLN A 505 3.16 -14.41 -26.26
C GLN A 505 4.62 -13.92 -26.33
N TRP A 506 5.16 -13.41 -25.22
CA TRP A 506 6.54 -12.93 -25.16
C TRP A 506 7.54 -14.06 -25.39
N ASN A 507 7.33 -15.22 -24.78
CA ASN A 507 8.16 -16.40 -24.99
C ASN A 507 8.13 -16.86 -26.47
N GLY A 508 6.96 -16.84 -27.13
CA GLY A 508 6.87 -17.12 -28.56
C GLY A 508 7.65 -16.12 -29.43
N TYR A 509 7.70 -14.84 -29.04
CA TYR A 509 8.56 -13.86 -29.72
C TYR A 509 10.04 -14.11 -29.47
N LEU A 510 10.42 -14.45 -28.23
CA LEU A 510 11.81 -14.73 -27.87
C LEU A 510 12.36 -15.97 -28.55
N GLU A 511 11.57 -17.02 -28.73
CA GLU A 511 11.99 -18.21 -29.49
C GLU A 511 12.38 -17.82 -30.93
N ARG A 512 11.60 -16.94 -31.56
CA ARG A 512 11.91 -16.40 -32.90
C ARG A 512 13.16 -15.53 -32.90
N ILE A 513 13.37 -14.72 -31.86
CA ILE A 513 14.57 -13.87 -31.72
C ILE A 513 15.81 -14.72 -31.44
N ARG A 514 15.72 -15.75 -30.59
CA ARG A 514 16.83 -16.68 -30.27
C ARG A 514 17.29 -17.46 -31.50
N TRP A 515 16.36 -17.81 -32.40
CA TRP A 515 16.70 -18.43 -33.67
C TRP A 515 17.55 -17.51 -34.57
N ARG A 516 17.38 -16.20 -34.46
CA ARG A 516 18.13 -15.20 -35.24
C ARG A 516 18.43 -13.94 -34.41
N PRO A 517 19.44 -13.98 -33.53
CA PRO A 517 19.75 -12.84 -32.65
C PRO A 517 20.11 -11.56 -33.40
N SER A 518 20.65 -11.68 -34.62
CA SER A 518 20.95 -10.54 -35.51
C SER A 518 19.72 -9.70 -35.89
N ALA A 519 18.50 -10.21 -35.70
CA ALA A 519 17.27 -9.46 -35.89
C ALA A 519 17.14 -8.25 -34.93
N LEU A 520 17.89 -8.24 -33.83
CA LEU A 520 17.97 -7.10 -32.90
C LEU A 520 18.71 -5.89 -33.50
N GLY A 521 19.46 -6.10 -34.59
CA GLY A 521 20.21 -5.03 -35.27
C GLY A 521 21.37 -4.46 -34.44
N VAL A 522 21.89 -5.26 -33.50
CA VAL A 522 23.07 -4.96 -32.67
C VAL A 522 23.93 -6.21 -32.56
N ASP A 523 25.24 -6.03 -32.45
CA ASP A 523 26.15 -7.13 -32.17
C ASP A 523 26.03 -7.53 -30.69
N LEU A 524 25.77 -8.81 -30.45
CA LEU A 524 25.73 -9.36 -29.10
C LEU A 524 27.15 -9.76 -28.66
N PRO A 525 27.52 -9.56 -27.39
CA PRO A 525 28.78 -10.08 -26.86
C PRO A 525 28.93 -11.59 -27.11
N ASP A 526 30.16 -12.05 -27.31
CA ASP A 526 30.43 -13.49 -27.47
C ASP A 526 29.91 -14.29 -26.28
N GLY A 527 29.20 -15.38 -26.55
CA GLY A 527 28.59 -16.22 -25.51
C GLY A 527 27.38 -15.60 -24.82
N CYS A 528 26.86 -14.46 -25.30
CA CYS A 528 25.66 -13.83 -24.75
C CYS A 528 24.45 -14.76 -24.83
N THR A 529 23.78 -14.98 -23.71
CA THR A 529 22.48 -15.66 -23.65
C THR A 529 21.36 -14.63 -23.76
N LEU A 530 20.21 -15.05 -24.30
CA LEU A 530 19.02 -14.20 -24.41
C LEU A 530 17.94 -14.73 -23.47
N GLU A 531 17.47 -13.89 -22.56
CA GLU A 531 16.38 -14.20 -21.64
C GLU A 531 15.21 -13.23 -21.74
N GLY A 532 14.06 -13.70 -21.28
CA GLY A 532 12.77 -13.05 -21.45
C GLY A 532 12.06 -12.71 -20.16
N LEU A 533 11.64 -11.46 -20.02
CA LEU A 533 10.87 -11.04 -18.85
C LEU A 533 9.67 -10.17 -19.27
N VAL A 534 8.52 -10.43 -18.66
CA VAL A 534 7.37 -9.53 -18.67
C VAL A 534 7.35 -8.77 -17.34
N VAL A 535 7.37 -7.43 -17.42
CA VAL A 535 7.39 -6.58 -16.23
C VAL A 535 6.05 -5.88 -16.07
N MET A 536 5.49 -5.92 -14.86
CA MET A 536 4.24 -5.27 -14.47
C MET A 536 4.45 -4.25 -13.35
N PRO A 537 3.53 -3.30 -13.13
CA PRO A 537 3.66 -2.32 -12.05
C PRO A 537 3.55 -2.94 -10.65
N PHE A 538 2.85 -4.06 -10.54
CA PHE A 538 2.55 -4.77 -9.29
C PHE A 538 2.84 -6.26 -9.46
N VAL A 539 2.94 -7.01 -8.36
CA VAL A 539 3.13 -8.47 -8.39
C VAL A 539 1.80 -9.13 -8.82
N PRO A 540 1.74 -9.82 -9.98
CA PRO A 540 0.53 -10.54 -10.38
C PRO A 540 0.49 -11.94 -9.77
N TYR A 541 -0.70 -12.42 -9.45
CA TYR A 541 -0.90 -13.84 -9.16
C TYR A 541 -0.79 -14.65 -10.46
N VAL A 542 0.09 -15.65 -10.46
CA VAL A 542 0.33 -16.56 -11.59
C VAL A 542 0.30 -18.01 -11.10
N PRO A 543 -0.45 -18.93 -11.74
CA PRO A 543 -0.45 -20.35 -11.40
C PRO A 543 0.92 -20.99 -11.69
N ILE A 544 1.40 -21.88 -10.81
CA ILE A 544 2.75 -22.48 -10.93
C ILE A 544 2.97 -23.29 -12.20
N GLU A 545 1.93 -23.95 -12.70
CA GLU A 545 2.03 -24.76 -13.92
C GLU A 545 2.15 -23.92 -15.20
N SER A 546 1.92 -22.61 -15.11
CA SER A 546 2.05 -21.71 -16.25
C SER A 546 3.51 -21.35 -16.55
N SER A 547 3.81 -21.06 -17.82
CA SER A 547 5.12 -20.52 -18.22
C SER A 547 5.48 -19.23 -17.47
N ALA A 548 4.48 -18.42 -17.12
CA ALA A 548 4.62 -17.18 -16.37
C ALA A 548 5.20 -17.34 -14.95
N ALA A 549 4.97 -18.49 -14.30
CA ALA A 549 5.43 -18.73 -12.94
C ALA A 549 6.82 -19.37 -12.86
N LYS A 550 7.37 -19.85 -13.98
CA LYS A 550 8.70 -20.45 -14.00
C LYS A 550 9.76 -19.38 -13.75
N PRO A 551 10.78 -19.69 -12.94
CA PRO A 551 11.88 -18.77 -12.72
C PRO A 551 12.75 -18.64 -13.98
N VAL A 552 13.24 -17.43 -14.22
CA VAL A 552 14.32 -17.07 -15.13
C VAL A 552 15.33 -16.34 -14.25
N GLY A 553 16.49 -16.96 -14.01
CA GLY A 553 17.37 -16.52 -12.94
C GLY A 553 16.63 -16.48 -11.58
N ASP A 554 16.71 -15.36 -10.88
CA ASP A 554 16.04 -15.12 -9.59
C ASP A 554 14.63 -14.50 -9.71
N LEU A 555 14.13 -14.30 -10.94
CA LEU A 555 12.83 -13.68 -11.22
C LEU A 555 11.84 -14.71 -11.79
N CYS A 556 10.53 -14.48 -11.70
CA CYS A 556 9.57 -15.21 -12.52
C CYS A 556 9.51 -14.60 -13.93
N HIS A 557 9.11 -15.36 -14.95
CA HIS A 557 8.87 -14.79 -16.30
C HIS A 557 7.91 -13.60 -16.30
N VAL A 558 6.97 -13.54 -15.34
CA VAL A 558 6.20 -12.32 -15.05
C VAL A 558 6.51 -11.81 -13.66
N SER A 559 7.18 -10.66 -13.61
CA SER A 559 7.58 -9.99 -12.36
C SER A 559 7.09 -8.55 -12.30
N SER A 560 7.01 -8.01 -11.10
CA SER A 560 6.84 -6.57 -10.92
C SER A 560 8.15 -5.82 -11.18
N ILE A 561 8.06 -4.53 -11.49
CA ILE A 561 9.23 -3.65 -11.58
C ILE A 561 10.04 -3.65 -10.28
N HIS A 562 9.37 -3.70 -9.12
CA HIS A 562 10.03 -3.76 -7.81
C HIS A 562 10.87 -5.03 -7.63
N GLU A 563 10.35 -6.19 -8.07
CA GLU A 563 11.10 -7.45 -8.04
C GLU A 563 12.34 -7.37 -8.93
N LEU A 564 12.19 -6.88 -10.16
CA LEU A 564 13.28 -6.71 -11.11
C LEU A 564 14.41 -5.85 -10.52
N ILE A 565 14.08 -4.66 -10.00
CA ILE A 565 15.07 -3.74 -9.44
C ILE A 565 15.73 -4.31 -8.20
N THR A 566 14.97 -4.96 -7.34
CA THR A 566 15.52 -5.54 -6.11
C THR A 566 16.49 -6.69 -6.42
N VAL A 567 16.19 -7.55 -7.40
CA VAL A 567 17.12 -8.58 -7.86
C VAL A 567 18.34 -7.93 -8.52
N ALA A 568 18.15 -6.95 -9.40
CA ALA A 568 19.23 -6.29 -10.11
C ALA A 568 20.21 -5.56 -9.19
N LEU A 569 19.73 -4.97 -8.08
CA LEU A 569 20.57 -4.30 -7.08
C LEU A 569 21.37 -5.25 -6.18
N ARG A 570 21.02 -6.54 -6.12
CA ARG A 570 21.71 -7.54 -5.30
C ARG A 570 22.84 -8.25 -6.03
N ALA A 571 22.91 -8.10 -7.35
CA ALA A 571 23.86 -8.73 -8.23
C ALA A 571 25.11 -7.86 -8.40
#